data_AF-A0A975T7Q4-F1
#
_entry.id   AF-A0A975T7Q4-F1
#
_cell.length_a   1.000
_cell.length_b   1.000
_cell.length_c   1.000
_cell.angle_alpha   90.00
_cell.angle_beta   90.00
_cell.angle_gamma   90.00
#
_symmetry.space_group_name_H-M   'P 1'
#
loop_
_entity.id
_entity.type
_entity.pdbx_description
1 polymer ?
#
loop_
_entity_poly.entity_id
_entity_poly.type
_entity_poly.pdbx_seq_one_letter_code
_entity_poly.pdbx_strand_id
1 'polypeptide(L)'
;MFDILQKLQERIWIPHQVAYEIHKNRLTVISDQSVAYKEIQTILDKNLAIGTLKDELFKNYKRHPFIDVKQIIEDIEGIINKVKDDLQATKQAHPDFLENDELWKQLIAIIDGKVSQAYSKDKLKEIYKNSEQRFKDLIPPGYKDDDRKKGDDKYGDVVLWLQLIDYAKSQKKPIIFVTDDDKEDWWLKHGGKTISPRPELVQEMLTEAGVRFYMYPSHRFLEEAQKFLTLPEQPEVIEEAREIREQKKYIDYLSAYSSAIENSLINSEMTEAIANMTKLQDRLINLDINQFS
;
A
#
# COMPACT_ATOMS: atom_id res chain seq x y z
N MET A 1 18.43 -10.19 -2.73
CA MET A 1 17.65 -10.22 -1.46
C MET A 1 17.72 -11.57 -0.76
N PHE A 2 17.36 -12.68 -1.41
CA PHE A 2 17.36 -14.03 -0.78
C PHE A 2 18.68 -14.41 -0.12
N ASP A 3 19.83 -14.15 -0.74
CA ASP A 3 21.15 -14.41 -0.14
C ASP A 3 21.37 -13.70 1.20
N ILE A 4 20.91 -12.45 1.31
CA ILE A 4 21.00 -11.67 2.55
C ILE A 4 20.10 -12.29 3.62
N LEU A 5 18.85 -12.62 3.26
CA LEU A 5 17.91 -13.25 4.18
C LEU A 5 18.41 -14.62 4.66
N GLN A 6 19.01 -15.41 3.77
CA GLN A 6 19.61 -16.70 4.11
C GLN A 6 20.82 -16.54 5.04
N LYS A 7 21.71 -15.57 4.79
CA LYS A 7 22.85 -15.28 5.69
C LYS A 7 22.41 -14.74 7.05
N LEU A 8 21.26 -14.06 7.12
CA LEU A 8 20.69 -13.52 8.35
C LEU A 8 19.60 -14.39 8.96
N GLN A 9 19.43 -15.62 8.48
CA GLN A 9 18.26 -16.44 8.77
C GLN A 9 18.02 -16.64 10.28
N GLU A 10 19.07 -16.75 11.09
CA GLU A 10 18.99 -16.93 12.56
C GLU A 10 18.54 -15.67 13.32
N ARG A 11 18.47 -14.54 12.61
CA ARG A 11 18.07 -13.23 13.13
C ARG A 11 16.69 -12.79 12.63
N ILE A 12 16.08 -13.58 11.74
CA ILE A 12 14.75 -13.32 11.20
C ILE A 12 13.71 -13.81 12.20
N TRP A 13 12.73 -12.96 12.45
CA TRP A 13 11.52 -13.29 13.18
C TRP A 13 10.35 -12.53 12.57
N ILE A 14 9.18 -13.17 12.51
CA ILE A 14 8.02 -12.65 11.80
C ILE A 14 6.82 -12.61 12.76
N PRO A 15 6.20 -11.45 13.00
CA PRO A 15 4.92 -11.39 13.71
C PRO A 15 3.87 -12.23 12.97
N HIS A 16 3.06 -13.01 13.70
CA HIS A 16 1.95 -13.76 13.12
C HIS A 16 1.05 -12.86 12.27
N GLN A 17 0.81 -11.62 12.68
CA GLN A 17 -0.01 -10.68 11.91
C GLN A 17 0.55 -10.44 10.50
N VAL A 18 1.88 -10.34 10.34
CA VAL A 18 2.53 -10.21 9.03
C VAL A 18 2.31 -11.47 8.20
N ALA A 19 2.53 -12.65 8.78
CA ALA A 19 2.29 -13.90 8.08
C ALA A 19 0.83 -14.05 7.64
N TYR A 20 -0.11 -13.71 8.50
CA TYR A 20 -1.55 -13.71 8.20
C TYR A 20 -1.88 -12.78 7.03
N GLU A 21 -1.36 -11.55 7.03
CA GLU A 21 -1.60 -10.59 5.94
C GLU A 21 -1.00 -11.04 4.61
N ILE A 22 0.21 -11.61 4.62
CA ILE A 22 0.83 -12.18 3.42
C ILE A 22 -0.08 -13.28 2.87
N HIS A 23 -0.53 -14.21 3.70
CA HIS A 23 -1.41 -15.31 3.26
C HIS A 23 -2.76 -14.82 2.75
N LYS A 24 -3.37 -13.83 3.43
CA LYS A 24 -4.66 -13.24 3.04
C LYS A 24 -4.56 -12.55 1.67
N ASN A 25 -3.45 -11.86 1.40
CA ASN A 25 -3.31 -11.00 0.22
C ASN A 25 -2.56 -11.67 -0.94
N ARG A 26 -1.86 -12.78 -0.73
CA ARG A 26 -1.00 -13.43 -1.74
C ARG A 26 -1.74 -13.73 -3.04
N LEU A 27 -2.93 -14.32 -2.97
CA LEU A 27 -3.70 -14.69 -4.17
C LEU A 27 -4.15 -13.45 -4.94
N THR A 28 -4.52 -12.38 -4.25
CA THR A 28 -4.85 -11.10 -4.86
C THR A 28 -3.65 -10.54 -5.60
N VAL A 29 -2.47 -10.48 -4.96
CA VAL A 29 -1.24 -9.97 -5.60
C VAL A 29 -0.87 -10.78 -6.85
N ILE A 30 -1.00 -12.11 -6.81
CA ILE A 30 -0.74 -12.97 -7.98
C ILE A 30 -1.76 -12.70 -9.08
N SER A 31 -3.03 -12.56 -8.72
CA SER A 31 -4.10 -12.25 -9.68
C SER A 31 -3.92 -10.87 -10.31
N ASP A 32 -3.49 -9.87 -9.55
CA ASP A 32 -3.30 -8.50 -10.01
C ASP A 32 -2.21 -8.40 -11.09
N GLN A 33 -1.15 -9.23 -10.99
CA GLN A 33 -0.15 -9.34 -12.07
C GLN A 33 -0.77 -9.79 -13.40
N SER A 34 -1.72 -10.73 -13.35
CA SER A 34 -2.44 -11.20 -14.53
C SER A 34 -3.43 -10.15 -15.07
N VAL A 35 -4.06 -9.38 -14.17
CA VAL A 35 -4.98 -8.28 -14.52
C VAL A 35 -4.23 -7.13 -15.17
N ALA A 36 -3.00 -6.82 -14.74
CA ALA A 36 -2.18 -5.74 -15.28
C ALA A 36 -2.03 -5.82 -16.80
N TYR A 37 -1.85 -7.02 -17.37
CA TYR A 37 -1.82 -7.20 -18.83
C TYR A 37 -3.09 -6.67 -19.52
N LYS A 38 -4.26 -6.96 -18.96
CA LYS A 38 -5.55 -6.51 -19.50
C LYS A 38 -5.72 -5.01 -19.32
N GLU A 39 -5.26 -4.45 -18.20
CA GLU A 39 -5.33 -3.01 -17.94
C GLU A 39 -4.42 -2.23 -18.87
N ILE A 40 -3.17 -2.67 -19.04
CA ILE A 40 -2.22 -2.09 -20.01
C ILE A 40 -2.82 -2.20 -21.42
N GLN A 41 -3.36 -3.36 -21.81
CA GLN A 41 -4.01 -3.51 -23.10
C GLN A 41 -5.19 -2.54 -23.26
N THR A 42 -6.01 -2.34 -22.21
CA THR A 42 -7.11 -1.38 -22.20
C THR A 42 -6.61 0.06 -22.33
N ILE A 43 -5.50 0.42 -21.68
CA ILE A 43 -4.86 1.73 -21.80
C ILE A 43 -4.36 1.91 -23.24
N LEU A 44 -3.65 0.92 -23.79
CA LEU A 44 -3.18 0.96 -25.17
C LEU A 44 -4.36 1.06 -26.14
N ASP A 45 -5.45 0.32 -25.94
CA ASP A 45 -6.68 0.39 -26.73
C ASP A 45 -7.38 1.73 -26.65
N LYS A 46 -7.49 2.33 -25.45
CA LYS A 46 -8.04 3.68 -25.28
C LYS A 46 -7.18 4.74 -25.96
N ASN A 47 -5.86 4.55 -25.98
CA ASN A 47 -4.95 5.45 -26.69
C ASN A 47 -4.84 5.13 -28.20
N LEU A 48 -5.14 3.88 -28.61
CA LEU A 48 -5.31 3.42 -30.01
C LEU A 48 -6.69 3.76 -30.57
N ALA A 49 -7.68 4.02 -29.72
CA ALA A 49 -8.74 4.96 -30.02
C ALA A 49 -8.05 6.33 -30.06
N ILE A 50 -7.29 6.52 -31.13
CA ILE A 50 -6.72 7.76 -31.61
C ILE A 50 -7.95 8.59 -32.05
N GLY A 51 -8.83 8.89 -31.12
CA GLY A 51 -9.91 9.85 -31.28
C GLY A 51 -9.29 11.20 -31.00
N THR A 52 -8.72 11.39 -29.81
CA THR A 52 -8.10 12.67 -29.45
C THR A 52 -6.87 13.02 -30.30
N LEU A 53 -5.87 12.15 -30.43
CA LEU A 53 -4.65 12.48 -31.20
C LEU A 53 -4.92 12.61 -32.72
N LYS A 54 -5.76 11.74 -33.29
CA LYS A 54 -6.11 11.72 -34.73
C LYS A 54 -6.95 12.93 -35.00
N ASP A 55 -7.98 13.16 -34.19
CA ASP A 55 -8.87 14.29 -34.37
C ASP A 55 -8.10 15.59 -34.14
N GLU A 56 -7.19 15.69 -33.16
CA GLU A 56 -6.35 16.89 -32.97
C GLU A 56 -5.39 17.12 -34.13
N LEU A 57 -4.67 16.09 -34.59
CA LEU A 57 -3.72 16.21 -35.69
C LEU A 57 -4.43 16.45 -37.03
N PHE A 58 -5.52 15.75 -37.31
CA PHE A 58 -6.31 15.95 -38.53
C PHE A 58 -7.10 17.26 -38.50
N LYS A 59 -7.71 17.65 -37.38
CA LYS A 59 -8.47 18.91 -37.29
C LYS A 59 -7.57 20.13 -37.48
N ASN A 60 -6.37 20.10 -36.91
CA ASN A 60 -5.49 21.28 -36.89
C ASN A 60 -4.49 21.30 -38.05
N TYR A 61 -4.08 20.13 -38.58
CA TYR A 61 -2.91 20.06 -39.47
C TYR A 61 -3.09 19.20 -40.73
N LYS A 62 -4.29 18.65 -41.02
CA LYS A 62 -4.54 17.83 -42.22
C LYS A 62 -4.15 18.48 -43.56
N ARG A 63 -4.16 19.81 -43.63
CA ARG A 63 -3.81 20.58 -44.85
C ARG A 63 -2.41 21.17 -44.80
N HIS A 64 -1.58 20.78 -43.84
CA HIS A 64 -0.23 21.32 -43.73
C HIS A 64 0.62 20.87 -44.94
N PRO A 65 1.25 21.80 -45.68
CA PRO A 65 1.87 21.51 -46.98
C PRO A 65 3.13 20.63 -46.92
N PHE A 66 3.73 20.47 -45.73
CA PHE A 66 5.01 19.74 -45.56
C PHE A 66 4.97 18.65 -44.48
N ILE A 67 3.84 18.46 -43.78
CA ILE A 67 3.75 17.48 -42.70
C ILE A 67 2.79 16.39 -43.15
N ASP A 68 3.30 15.17 -43.27
CA ASP A 68 2.48 13.99 -43.53
C ASP A 68 1.86 13.46 -42.22
N VAL A 69 0.76 14.08 -41.83
CA VAL A 69 -0.02 13.69 -40.65
C VAL A 69 -0.51 12.24 -40.76
N LYS A 70 -0.75 11.75 -41.98
CA LYS A 70 -1.23 10.39 -42.19
C LYS A 70 -0.12 9.39 -41.86
N GLN A 71 1.09 9.62 -42.37
CA GLN A 71 2.24 8.75 -42.08
C GLN A 71 2.57 8.72 -40.58
N ILE A 72 2.55 9.88 -39.90
CA ILE A 72 2.80 9.95 -38.45
C ILE A 72 1.82 9.06 -37.68
N ILE A 73 0.55 9.06 -38.07
CA ILE A 73 -0.49 8.28 -37.40
C ILE A 73 -0.32 6.79 -37.70
N GLU A 74 -0.01 6.43 -38.96
CA GLU A 74 0.28 5.04 -39.34
C GLU A 74 1.50 4.49 -38.58
N ASP A 75 2.56 5.29 -38.40
CA ASP A 75 3.75 4.90 -37.65
C ASP A 75 3.43 4.65 -36.17
N ILE A 76 2.63 5.53 -35.55
CA ILE A 76 2.20 5.38 -34.15
C ILE A 76 1.31 4.15 -33.98
N GLU A 77 0.33 3.95 -34.88
CA GLU A 77 -0.54 2.77 -34.90
C GLU A 77 0.31 1.48 -35.00
N GLY A 78 1.32 1.47 -35.87
CA GLY A 78 2.25 0.36 -36.03
C GLY A 78 3.05 0.04 -34.76
N ILE A 79 3.62 1.06 -34.10
CA ILE A 79 4.38 0.89 -32.86
C ILE A 79 3.48 0.34 -31.74
N ILE A 80 2.27 0.87 -31.56
CA ILE A 80 1.39 0.41 -30.49
C ILE A 80 0.94 -1.04 -30.74
N ASN A 81 0.64 -1.42 -31.99
CA ASN A 81 0.30 -2.80 -32.32
C ASN A 81 1.46 -3.75 -32.02
N LYS A 82 2.69 -3.36 -32.35
CA LYS A 82 3.88 -4.14 -31.97
C LYS A 82 3.99 -4.32 -30.45
N VAL A 83 3.78 -3.24 -29.67
CA VAL A 83 3.81 -3.30 -28.20
C VAL A 83 2.73 -4.25 -27.66
N LYS A 84 1.55 -4.30 -28.28
CA LYS A 84 0.49 -5.24 -27.89
C LYS A 84 0.87 -6.70 -28.16
N ASP A 85 1.48 -6.97 -29.30
CA ASP A 85 1.95 -8.32 -29.64
C ASP A 85 3.04 -8.77 -28.64
N ASP A 86 4.00 -7.88 -28.33
CA ASP A 86 5.04 -8.12 -27.33
C ASP A 86 4.43 -8.34 -25.93
N LEU A 87 3.39 -7.59 -25.56
CA LEU A 87 2.66 -7.74 -24.29
C LEU A 87 1.94 -9.10 -24.22
N GLN A 88 1.33 -9.55 -25.32
CA GLN A 88 0.67 -10.85 -25.40
C GLN A 88 1.67 -12.00 -25.30
N ALA A 89 2.81 -11.90 -25.98
CA ALA A 89 3.89 -12.88 -25.86
C ALA A 89 4.42 -12.94 -24.41
N THR A 90 4.61 -11.79 -23.78
CA THR A 90 5.02 -11.69 -22.37
C THR A 90 4.00 -12.33 -21.44
N LYS A 91 2.70 -12.11 -21.68
CA LYS A 91 1.61 -12.73 -20.91
C LYS A 91 1.63 -14.26 -21.03
N GLN A 92 1.86 -14.80 -22.23
CA GLN A 92 1.93 -16.24 -22.46
C GLN A 92 3.16 -16.88 -21.80
N ALA A 93 4.26 -16.14 -21.70
CA ALA A 93 5.47 -16.58 -21.01
C ALA A 93 5.46 -16.32 -19.50
N HIS A 94 4.43 -15.63 -18.97
CA HIS A 94 4.34 -15.29 -17.56
C HIS A 94 4.23 -16.57 -16.70
N PRO A 95 5.09 -16.75 -15.67
CA PRO A 95 5.01 -17.92 -14.81
C PRO A 95 3.67 -18.02 -14.09
N ASP A 96 3.10 -19.23 -14.03
CA ASP A 96 1.93 -19.48 -13.19
C ASP A 96 2.36 -19.64 -11.73
N PHE A 97 2.34 -18.53 -10.98
CA PHE A 97 2.64 -18.52 -9.55
C PHE A 97 1.53 -19.13 -8.66
N LEU A 98 0.38 -19.51 -9.23
CA LEU A 98 -0.63 -20.31 -8.53
C LEU A 98 -0.25 -21.79 -8.55
N GLU A 99 0.23 -22.29 -9.69
CA GLU A 99 0.67 -23.68 -9.84
C GLU A 99 2.09 -23.91 -9.31
N ASN A 100 3.05 -23.04 -9.66
CA ASN A 100 4.45 -23.19 -9.26
C ASN A 100 5.14 -21.86 -8.91
N ASP A 101 5.21 -21.57 -7.61
CA ASP A 101 5.91 -20.40 -7.08
C ASP A 101 7.20 -20.80 -6.36
N GLU A 102 8.30 -20.80 -7.11
CA GLU A 102 9.64 -21.09 -6.56
C GLU A 102 10.12 -20.01 -5.59
N LEU A 103 9.70 -18.74 -5.77
CA LEU A 103 10.06 -17.66 -4.85
C LEU A 103 9.39 -17.87 -3.49
N TRP A 104 8.12 -18.29 -3.51
CA TRP A 104 7.40 -18.66 -2.30
C TRP A 104 8.04 -19.85 -1.59
N LYS A 105 8.45 -20.90 -2.31
CA LYS A 105 9.17 -22.04 -1.72
C LYS A 105 10.46 -21.60 -1.04
N GLN A 106 11.26 -20.76 -1.70
CA GLN A 106 12.50 -20.23 -1.12
C GLN A 106 12.23 -19.37 0.12
N LEU A 107 11.21 -18.51 0.07
CA LEU A 107 10.82 -17.67 1.21
C LEU A 107 10.41 -18.55 2.40
N ILE A 108 9.52 -19.52 2.17
CA ILE A 108 9.05 -20.44 3.21
C ILE A 108 10.22 -21.21 3.83
N ALA A 109 11.16 -21.71 3.03
CA ALA A 109 12.35 -22.37 3.55
C ALA A 109 13.19 -21.47 4.48
N ILE A 110 13.24 -20.16 4.22
CA ILE A 110 13.95 -19.19 5.07
C ILE A 110 13.16 -18.88 6.35
N ILE A 111 11.83 -18.79 6.28
CA ILE A 111 11.00 -18.29 7.39
C ILE A 111 10.35 -19.39 8.23
N ASP A 112 10.52 -20.66 7.84
CA ASP A 112 9.97 -21.80 8.56
C ASP A 112 10.42 -21.81 10.02
N GLY A 113 9.46 -22.01 10.93
CA GLY A 113 9.68 -21.94 12.37
C GLY A 113 9.97 -20.54 12.95
N LYS A 114 9.91 -19.46 12.16
CA LYS A 114 10.25 -18.09 12.59
C LYS A 114 9.05 -17.17 12.76
N VAL A 115 7.85 -17.69 12.52
CA VAL A 115 6.59 -16.96 12.73
C VAL A 115 6.15 -17.09 14.18
N SER A 116 5.71 -15.99 14.78
CA SER A 116 5.17 -16.00 16.14
C SER A 116 3.89 -16.82 16.24
N GLN A 117 3.52 -17.18 17.47
CA GLN A 117 2.18 -17.68 17.72
C GLN A 117 1.14 -16.56 17.53
N ALA A 118 -0.05 -16.94 17.08
CA ALA A 118 -1.19 -16.04 17.06
C ALA A 118 -1.59 -15.65 18.49
N TYR A 119 -2.12 -14.44 18.66
CA TYR A 119 -2.82 -14.13 19.91
C TYR A 119 -4.13 -14.92 20.01
N SER A 120 -4.52 -15.24 21.24
CA SER A 120 -5.83 -15.84 21.50
C SER A 120 -6.94 -14.87 21.09
N LYS A 121 -8.12 -15.42 20.78
CA LYS A 121 -9.30 -14.60 20.43
C LYS A 121 -9.65 -13.59 21.53
N ASP A 122 -9.48 -13.96 22.79
CA ASP A 122 -9.79 -13.07 23.92
C ASP A 122 -8.75 -11.96 24.04
N LYS A 123 -7.46 -12.26 23.83
CA LYS A 123 -6.41 -11.23 23.78
C LYS A 123 -6.63 -10.28 22.60
N LEU A 124 -7.06 -10.79 21.43
CA LEU A 124 -7.39 -9.94 20.28
C LEU A 124 -8.55 -8.99 20.58
N LYS A 125 -9.63 -9.48 21.19
CA LYS A 125 -10.76 -8.61 21.60
C LYS A 125 -10.33 -7.51 22.55
N GLU A 126 -9.46 -7.82 23.51
CA GLU A 126 -8.90 -6.83 24.43
C GLU A 126 -8.06 -5.79 23.68
N ILE A 127 -7.19 -6.25 22.78
CA ILE A 127 -6.37 -5.36 21.94
C ILE A 127 -7.26 -4.44 21.11
N TYR A 128 -8.31 -4.94 20.47
CA TYR A 128 -9.21 -4.13 19.63
C TYR A 128 -9.89 -3.05 20.45
N LYS A 129 -10.41 -3.40 21.63
CA LYS A 129 -11.02 -2.43 22.54
C LYS A 129 -10.03 -1.34 22.98
N ASN A 130 -8.80 -1.73 23.32
CA ASN A 130 -7.76 -0.76 23.72
C ASN A 130 -7.27 0.08 22.53
N SER A 131 -7.31 -0.48 21.31
CA SER A 131 -6.90 0.20 20.09
C SER A 131 -7.82 1.37 19.73
N GLU A 132 -9.12 1.28 20.07
CA GLU A 132 -10.05 2.42 19.89
C GLU A 132 -9.55 3.67 20.63
N GLN A 133 -9.09 3.50 21.88
CA GLN A 133 -8.56 4.62 22.65
C GLN A 133 -7.21 5.08 22.10
N ARG A 134 -6.32 4.15 21.73
CA ARG A 134 -5.05 4.50 21.08
C ARG A 134 -5.27 5.36 19.83
N PHE A 135 -6.27 5.04 19.01
CA PHE A 135 -6.56 5.78 17.79
C PHE A 135 -7.12 7.17 18.08
N LYS A 136 -8.02 7.31 19.06
CA LYS A 136 -8.52 8.62 19.53
C LYS A 136 -7.41 9.52 20.04
N ASP A 137 -6.44 8.93 20.74
CA ASP A 137 -5.28 9.65 21.30
C ASP A 137 -4.13 9.80 20.28
N LEU A 138 -4.32 9.37 19.03
CA LEU A 138 -3.32 9.38 17.96
C LEU A 138 -1.99 8.69 18.35
N ILE A 139 -2.09 7.63 19.16
CA ILE A 139 -0.96 6.84 19.61
C ILE A 139 -0.58 5.85 18.50
N PRO A 140 0.65 5.91 17.96
CA PRO A 140 1.08 5.00 16.90
C PRO A 140 1.30 3.56 17.36
N PRO A 141 1.35 2.58 16.44
CA PRO A 141 0.97 2.68 15.03
C PRO A 141 -0.50 2.30 14.81
N GLY A 142 -1.02 2.53 13.60
CA GLY A 142 -2.29 2.01 13.12
C GLY A 142 -3.44 3.02 13.03
N TYR A 143 -3.34 4.18 13.68
CA TYR A 143 -4.43 5.17 13.64
C TYR A 143 -4.66 5.75 12.24
N LYS A 144 -3.70 5.61 11.30
CA LYS A 144 -3.88 5.97 9.89
C LYS A 144 -4.77 5.00 9.12
N ASP A 145 -5.08 3.83 9.67
CA ASP A 145 -5.95 2.84 9.05
C ASP A 145 -7.42 2.96 9.48
N ASP A 146 -7.74 3.82 10.46
CA ASP A 146 -9.10 3.93 11.03
C ASP A 146 -10.14 4.31 9.96
N ASP A 147 -9.82 5.28 9.12
CA ASP A 147 -10.70 5.73 8.03
C ASP A 147 -10.59 4.89 6.75
N ARG A 148 -9.58 4.01 6.66
CA ARG A 148 -9.26 3.25 5.44
C ARG A 148 -9.72 1.80 5.47
N LYS A 149 -9.79 1.19 6.66
CA LYS A 149 -10.14 -0.22 6.85
C LYS A 149 -11.40 -0.35 7.69
N LYS A 150 -12.20 -1.37 7.40
CA LYS A 150 -13.47 -1.63 8.10
C LYS A 150 -13.32 -2.75 9.11
N GLY A 151 -14.08 -2.66 10.21
CA GLY A 151 -14.10 -3.67 11.26
C GLY A 151 -12.73 -3.84 11.92
N ASP A 152 -12.40 -5.07 12.31
CA ASP A 152 -11.20 -5.37 13.08
C ASP A 152 -9.89 -5.32 12.26
N ASP A 153 -9.99 -5.32 10.92
CA ASP A 153 -8.82 -5.26 10.02
C ASP A 153 -8.00 -3.96 10.20
N LYS A 154 -8.61 -2.90 10.73
CA LYS A 154 -7.93 -1.62 11.03
C LYS A 154 -6.94 -1.72 12.19
N TYR A 155 -7.05 -2.74 13.04
CA TYR A 155 -6.18 -2.93 14.21
C TYR A 155 -4.94 -3.79 13.90
N GLY A 156 -4.74 -4.21 12.65
CA GLY A 156 -3.61 -5.06 12.24
C GLY A 156 -2.25 -4.49 12.66
N ASP A 157 -2.00 -3.21 12.39
CA ASP A 157 -0.75 -2.53 12.76
C ASP A 157 -0.50 -2.56 14.28
N VAL A 158 -1.55 -2.42 15.09
CA VAL A 158 -1.46 -2.51 16.57
C VAL A 158 -1.14 -3.94 17.00
N VAL A 159 -1.81 -4.94 16.43
CA VAL A 159 -1.54 -6.35 16.74
C VAL A 159 -0.10 -6.72 16.41
N LEU A 160 0.38 -6.31 15.23
CA LEU A 160 1.78 -6.49 14.80
C LEU A 160 2.74 -5.84 15.80
N TRP A 161 2.48 -4.59 16.17
CA TRP A 161 3.32 -3.84 17.10
C TRP A 161 3.42 -4.50 18.47
N LEU A 162 2.29 -4.94 19.03
CA LEU A 162 2.27 -5.64 20.32
C LEU A 162 3.00 -6.98 20.24
N GLN A 163 2.94 -7.69 19.10
CA GLN A 163 3.71 -8.91 18.89
C GLN A 163 5.21 -8.64 18.88
N LEU A 164 5.66 -7.53 18.26
CA LEU A 164 7.06 -7.10 18.32
C LEU A 164 7.51 -6.82 19.76
N ILE A 165 6.68 -6.13 20.55
CA ILE A 165 6.97 -5.84 21.96
C ILE A 165 7.08 -7.13 22.77
N ASP A 166 6.15 -8.07 22.61
CA ASP A 166 6.18 -9.36 23.32
C ASP A 166 7.44 -10.16 22.96
N TYR A 167 7.83 -10.17 21.68
CA TYR A 167 9.07 -10.79 21.23
C TYR A 167 10.30 -10.12 21.85
N ALA A 168 10.37 -8.79 21.80
CA ALA A 168 11.46 -8.01 22.37
C ALA A 168 11.59 -8.24 23.89
N LYS A 169 10.47 -8.33 24.61
CA LYS A 169 10.41 -8.67 26.04
C LYS A 169 11.07 -10.02 26.32
N SER A 170 10.86 -11.01 25.47
CA SER A 170 11.44 -12.36 25.62
C SER A 170 12.92 -12.42 25.23
N GLN A 171 13.32 -11.78 24.13
CA GLN A 171 14.67 -11.92 23.58
C GLN A 171 15.70 -11.00 24.24
N LYS A 172 15.25 -9.87 24.80
CA LYS A 172 16.11 -8.85 25.42
C LYS A 172 17.26 -8.37 24.52
N LYS A 173 17.00 -8.30 23.21
CA LYS A 173 17.93 -7.82 22.17
C LYS A 173 17.33 -6.61 21.45
N PRO A 174 18.17 -5.68 20.96
CA PRO A 174 17.70 -4.63 20.06
C PRO A 174 16.94 -5.20 18.86
N ILE A 175 15.88 -4.52 18.45
CA ILE A 175 15.03 -4.92 17.33
C ILE A 175 15.26 -3.96 16.16
N ILE A 176 15.44 -4.53 14.97
CA ILE A 176 15.36 -3.82 13.69
C ILE A 176 14.09 -4.32 13.00
N PHE A 177 13.11 -3.44 12.83
CA PHE A 177 11.90 -3.75 12.08
C PHE A 177 12.04 -3.26 10.64
N VAL A 178 11.92 -4.17 9.68
CA VAL A 178 12.05 -3.85 8.24
C VAL A 178 10.65 -3.75 7.64
N THR A 179 10.31 -2.58 7.09
CA THR A 179 8.99 -2.33 6.49
C THR A 179 9.04 -1.22 5.43
N ASP A 180 8.35 -1.44 4.31
CA ASP A 180 8.09 -0.40 3.31
C ASP A 180 6.74 0.31 3.51
N ASP A 181 6.08 0.09 4.65
CA ASP A 181 5.02 1.00 5.09
C ASP A 181 5.61 2.40 5.30
N ASP A 182 4.98 3.42 4.73
CA ASP A 182 5.45 4.81 4.80
C ASP A 182 4.47 5.73 5.53
N LYS A 183 3.51 5.19 6.29
CA LYS A 183 2.56 6.03 7.02
C LYS A 183 3.25 6.85 8.12
N GLU A 184 2.67 8.00 8.46
CA GLU A 184 3.22 8.95 9.45
C GLU A 184 3.10 8.51 10.91
N ASP A 185 2.28 7.50 11.16
CA ASP A 185 2.17 6.82 12.45
C ASP A 185 3.29 5.80 12.65
N TRP A 186 4.01 5.41 11.60
CA TRP A 186 5.24 4.62 11.70
C TRP A 186 6.50 5.49 11.72
N TRP A 187 6.52 6.54 10.89
CA TRP A 187 7.72 7.35 10.64
C TRP A 187 7.58 8.81 11.05
N LEU A 188 8.63 9.33 11.68
CA LEU A 188 8.83 10.77 11.79
C LEU A 188 9.34 11.31 10.45
N LYS A 189 8.55 12.20 9.84
CA LYS A 189 8.91 12.87 8.58
C LYS A 189 9.10 14.37 8.80
N HIS A 190 10.12 14.94 8.17
CA HIS A 190 10.37 16.38 8.17
C HIS A 190 10.88 16.84 6.82
N GLY A 191 10.29 17.91 6.26
CA GLY A 191 10.69 18.45 4.95
C GLY A 191 10.63 17.42 3.82
N GLY A 192 9.63 16.52 3.84
CA GLY A 192 9.48 15.43 2.86
C GLY A 192 10.45 14.26 3.04
N LYS A 193 11.31 14.26 4.07
CA LYS A 193 12.28 13.19 4.34
C LYS A 193 11.87 12.36 5.55
N THR A 194 12.00 11.04 5.45
CA THR A 194 11.94 10.12 6.59
C THR A 194 13.19 10.32 7.46
N ILE A 195 13.00 10.67 8.74
CA ILE A 195 14.10 10.98 9.66
C ILE A 195 14.39 9.78 10.56
N SER A 196 13.35 9.20 11.18
CA SER A 196 13.47 8.12 12.15
C SER A 196 12.12 7.42 12.32
N PRO A 197 12.05 6.28 13.03
CA PRO A 197 10.81 5.83 13.64
C PRO A 197 10.15 6.96 14.45
N ARG A 198 8.84 6.87 14.66
CA ARG A 198 8.16 7.74 15.62
C ARG A 198 8.81 7.63 17.02
N PRO A 199 9.15 8.75 17.68
CA PRO A 199 9.71 8.72 19.03
C PRO A 199 8.84 7.95 20.03
N GLU A 200 7.52 7.99 19.86
CA GLU A 200 6.56 7.25 20.68
C GLU A 200 6.77 5.73 20.57
N LEU A 201 7.04 5.20 19.37
CA LEU A 201 7.33 3.77 19.16
C LEU A 201 8.66 3.38 19.82
N VAL A 202 9.68 4.23 19.69
CA VAL A 202 10.98 4.01 20.34
C VAL A 202 10.84 4.01 21.87
N GLN A 203 10.09 4.98 22.40
CA GLN A 203 9.83 5.10 23.83
C GLN A 203 9.00 3.93 24.37
N GLU A 204 7.96 3.49 23.65
CA GLU A 204 7.13 2.36 24.05
C GLU A 204 7.95 1.06 24.07
N MET A 205 8.75 0.79 23.02
CA MET A 205 9.64 -0.39 23.02
C MET A 205 10.65 -0.34 24.18
N LEU A 206 11.22 0.82 24.46
CA LEU A 206 12.17 0.98 25.56
C LEU A 206 11.48 0.77 26.92
N THR A 207 10.29 1.33 27.12
CA THR A 207 9.53 1.24 28.37
C THR A 207 9.04 -0.18 28.63
N GLU A 208 8.49 -0.83 27.60
CA GLU A 208 7.85 -2.13 27.73
C GLU A 208 8.87 -3.28 27.69
N ALA A 209 9.86 -3.22 26.80
CA ALA A 209 10.80 -4.32 26.58
C ALA A 209 12.21 -4.07 27.14
N GLY A 210 12.60 -2.80 27.35
CA GLY A 210 13.93 -2.42 27.82
C GLY A 210 15.00 -2.50 26.72
N VAL A 211 14.62 -2.45 25.45
CA VAL A 211 15.55 -2.62 24.31
C VAL A 211 15.50 -1.46 23.34
N ARG A 212 16.59 -1.29 22.57
CA ARG A 212 16.66 -0.32 21.47
C ARG A 212 15.81 -0.77 20.28
N PHE A 213 15.19 0.19 19.61
CA PHE A 213 14.34 -0.02 18.44
C PHE A 213 14.85 0.77 17.24
N TYR A 214 14.92 0.13 16.09
CA TYR A 214 15.27 0.72 14.80
C TYR A 214 14.28 0.27 13.74
N MET A 215 14.08 1.07 12.71
CA MET A 215 13.30 0.67 11.54
C MET A 215 14.06 1.00 10.27
N TYR A 216 13.94 0.12 9.27
CA TYR A 216 14.46 0.35 7.93
C TYR A 216 13.41 0.07 6.86
N PRO A 217 13.29 0.92 5.83
CA PRO A 217 12.71 0.49 4.57
C PRO A 217 13.62 -0.54 3.89
N SER A 218 13.06 -1.35 2.99
CA SER A 218 13.76 -2.50 2.40
C SER A 218 15.06 -2.10 1.71
N HIS A 219 15.08 -1.01 0.93
CA HIS A 219 16.30 -0.52 0.27
C HIS A 219 17.41 -0.16 1.28
N ARG A 220 17.09 0.49 2.41
CA ARG A 220 18.07 0.79 3.48
C ARG A 220 18.55 -0.46 4.19
N PHE A 221 17.65 -1.41 4.42
CA PHE A 221 18.03 -2.70 4.99
C PHE A 221 19.03 -3.42 4.08
N LEU A 222 18.81 -3.44 2.76
CA LEU A 222 19.73 -4.04 1.80
C LEU A 222 21.09 -3.32 1.80
N GLU A 223 21.12 -1.99 1.77
CA GLU A 223 22.34 -1.17 1.86
C GLU A 223 23.15 -1.53 3.11
N GLU A 224 22.52 -1.53 4.29
CA GLU A 224 23.19 -1.79 5.56
C GLU A 224 23.56 -3.27 5.74
N ALA A 225 22.74 -4.20 5.24
CA ALA A 225 23.03 -5.62 5.30
C ALA A 225 24.21 -6.01 4.39
N GLN A 226 24.34 -5.41 3.20
CA GLN A 226 25.49 -5.63 2.33
C GLN A 226 26.80 -5.22 3.02
N LYS A 227 26.81 -4.04 3.65
CA LYS A 227 27.97 -3.57 4.44
C LYS A 227 28.25 -4.49 5.63
N PHE A 228 27.22 -4.82 6.40
CA PHE A 228 27.35 -5.66 7.60
C PHE A 228 27.88 -7.07 7.27
N LEU A 229 27.45 -7.65 6.15
CA LEU A 229 27.85 -8.98 5.70
C LEU A 229 29.10 -8.96 4.81
N THR A 230 29.67 -7.79 4.51
CA THR A 230 30.80 -7.62 3.58
C THR A 230 30.53 -8.26 2.21
N LEU A 231 29.34 -8.01 1.66
CA LEU A 231 28.93 -8.48 0.34
C LEU A 231 29.26 -7.44 -0.74
N PRO A 232 29.41 -7.85 -2.02
CA PRO A 232 29.52 -6.90 -3.12
C PRO A 232 28.31 -5.97 -3.18
N GLU A 233 28.56 -4.69 -3.44
CA GLU A 233 27.50 -3.72 -3.63
C GLU A 233 26.68 -4.06 -4.89
N GLN A 234 25.35 -4.03 -4.75
CA GLN A 234 24.42 -4.23 -5.87
C GLN A 234 23.51 -3.00 -5.98
N PRO A 235 24.01 -1.89 -6.53
CA PRO A 235 23.28 -0.62 -6.58
C PRO A 235 21.96 -0.73 -7.35
N GLU A 236 21.93 -1.54 -8.42
CA GLU A 236 20.73 -1.76 -9.23
C GLU A 236 19.59 -2.39 -8.42
N VAL A 237 19.89 -3.40 -7.60
CA VAL A 237 18.89 -4.08 -6.73
C VAL A 237 18.38 -3.13 -5.64
N ILE A 238 19.24 -2.27 -5.11
CA ILE A 238 18.87 -1.27 -4.10
C ILE A 238 17.97 -0.20 -4.73
N GLU A 239 18.26 0.23 -5.95
CA GLU A 239 17.44 1.22 -6.65
C GLU A 239 16.08 0.64 -7.04
N GLU A 240 16.02 -0.61 -7.52
CA GLU A 240 14.75 -1.30 -7.77
C GLU A 240 13.86 -1.35 -6.50
N ALA A 241 14.44 -1.73 -5.36
CA ALA A 241 13.73 -1.74 -4.09
C ALA A 241 13.26 -0.34 -3.65
N ARG A 242 14.00 0.71 -4.03
CA ARG A 242 13.62 2.10 -3.78
C ARG A 242 12.46 2.54 -4.68
N GLU A 243 12.52 2.23 -5.96
CA GLU A 243 11.47 2.54 -6.94
C GLU A 243 10.14 1.88 -6.56
N ILE A 244 10.17 0.60 -6.17
CA ILE A 244 8.97 -0.12 -5.68
C ILE A 244 8.35 0.62 -4.50
N ARG A 245 9.16 1.08 -3.54
CA ARG A 245 8.67 1.86 -2.40
C ARG A 245 8.07 3.19 -2.83
N GLU A 246 8.70 3.94 -3.73
CA GLU A 246 8.16 5.22 -4.21
C GLU A 246 6.85 5.03 -5.00
N GLN A 247 6.74 3.98 -5.81
CA GLN A 247 5.49 3.62 -6.49
C GLN A 247 4.37 3.32 -5.49
N LYS A 248 4.67 2.53 -4.45
CA LYS A 248 3.71 2.24 -3.38
C LYS A 248 3.24 3.51 -2.67
N LYS A 249 4.16 4.41 -2.31
CA LYS A 249 3.80 5.71 -1.71
C LYS A 249 2.87 6.52 -2.59
N TYR A 250 3.13 6.54 -3.90
CA TYR A 250 2.30 7.26 -4.85
C TYR A 250 0.88 6.66 -4.91
N ILE A 251 0.77 5.33 -4.94
CA ILE A 251 -0.53 4.63 -4.89
C ILE A 251 -1.26 4.93 -3.58
N ASP A 252 -0.57 4.85 -2.43
CA ASP A 252 -1.15 5.14 -1.12
C ASP A 252 -1.63 6.61 -1.03
N TYR A 253 -0.87 7.54 -1.61
CA TYR A 253 -1.26 8.95 -1.70
C TYR A 253 -2.52 9.12 -2.54
N LEU A 254 -2.59 8.50 -3.72
CA LEU A 254 -3.78 8.54 -4.58
C LEU A 254 -4.99 7.92 -3.89
N SER A 255 -4.83 6.78 -3.22
CA SER A 255 -5.90 6.13 -2.46
C SER A 255 -6.43 7.03 -1.35
N ALA A 256 -5.54 7.63 -0.55
CA ALA A 256 -5.94 8.56 0.51
C ALA A 256 -6.65 9.80 -0.06
N TYR A 257 -6.18 10.33 -1.18
CA TYR A 257 -6.80 11.45 -1.87
C TYR A 257 -8.20 11.10 -2.40
N SER A 258 -8.36 9.93 -3.03
CA SER A 258 -9.66 9.42 -3.50
C SER A 258 -10.65 9.23 -2.34
N SER A 259 -10.23 8.60 -1.24
CA SER A 259 -11.09 8.45 -0.05
C SER A 259 -11.48 9.80 0.56
N ALA A 260 -10.58 10.78 0.58
CA ALA A 260 -10.90 12.13 1.04
C ALA A 260 -11.94 12.82 0.15
N ILE A 261 -11.85 12.64 -1.17
CA ILE A 261 -12.84 13.14 -2.13
C ILE A 261 -14.20 12.46 -1.92
N GLU A 262 -14.24 11.13 -1.82
CA GLU A 262 -15.47 10.37 -1.57
C GLU A 262 -16.15 10.83 -0.28
N ASN A 263 -15.39 10.97 0.81
CA ASN A 263 -15.91 11.48 2.07
C ASN A 263 -16.42 12.92 1.97
N SER A 264 -15.72 13.78 1.22
CA SER A 264 -16.18 15.15 0.97
C SER A 264 -17.48 15.20 0.17
N LEU A 265 -17.63 14.35 -0.84
CA LEU A 265 -18.85 14.23 -1.65
C LEU A 265 -20.02 13.74 -0.79
N ILE A 266 -19.83 12.66 -0.03
CA ILE A 266 -20.83 12.11 0.89
C ILE A 266 -21.28 13.17 1.90
N ASN A 267 -20.34 13.91 2.49
CA ASN A 267 -20.66 14.99 3.43
C ASN A 267 -21.47 16.12 2.77
N SER A 268 -21.16 16.46 1.52
CA SER A 268 -21.91 17.48 0.78
C SER A 268 -23.36 17.04 0.50
N GLU A 269 -23.56 15.79 0.06
CA GLU A 269 -24.89 15.21 -0.17
C GLU A 269 -25.70 15.08 1.12
N MET A 270 -25.06 14.66 2.22
CA MET A 270 -25.70 14.63 3.54
C MET A 270 -26.13 16.02 4.02
N THR A 271 -25.29 17.04 3.81
CA THR A 271 -25.61 18.41 4.19
C THR A 271 -26.84 18.93 3.44
N GLU A 272 -26.92 18.64 2.14
CA GLU A 272 -28.07 18.99 1.32
C GLU A 272 -29.34 18.24 1.74
N ALA A 273 -29.23 16.94 2.04
CA ALA A 273 -30.34 16.14 2.56
C ALA A 273 -30.88 16.68 3.90
N ILE A 274 -29.99 17.05 4.84
CA ILE A 274 -30.37 17.66 6.12
C ILE A 274 -31.08 19.00 5.88
N ALA A 275 -30.54 19.86 5.03
CA ALA A 275 -31.16 21.15 4.71
C ALA A 275 -32.58 20.99 4.12
N ASN A 276 -32.78 19.97 3.29
CA ASN A 276 -34.08 19.64 2.72
C ASN A 276 -35.05 19.08 3.76
N MET A 277 -34.57 18.23 4.68
CA MET A 277 -35.38 17.74 5.81
C MET A 277 -35.80 18.86 6.76
N THR A 278 -34.91 19.80 7.09
CA THR A 278 -35.26 20.97 7.92
C THR A 278 -36.33 21.83 7.25
N LYS A 279 -36.20 22.12 5.94
CA LYS A 279 -37.23 22.84 5.18
C LYS A 279 -38.58 22.12 5.17
N LEU A 280 -38.59 20.78 5.14
CA LEU A 280 -39.82 19.98 5.21
C LEU A 280 -40.43 20.02 6.61
N GLN A 281 -39.62 19.92 7.67
CA GLN A 281 -40.09 20.08 9.05
C GLN A 281 -40.71 21.46 9.29
N ASP A 282 -40.06 22.54 8.85
CA ASP A 282 -40.59 23.90 8.97
C ASP A 282 -41.92 24.06 8.23
N ARG A 283 -42.06 23.44 7.06
CA ARG A 283 -43.34 23.44 6.30
C ARG A 283 -44.44 22.67 7.02
N LEU A 284 -44.13 21.53 7.63
CA LEU A 284 -45.10 20.74 8.39
C LEU A 284 -45.57 21.47 9.66
N ILE A 285 -44.66 22.10 10.40
CA ILE A 285 -44.98 22.91 11.59
C ILE A 285 -45.92 24.07 11.21
N ASN A 286 -45.65 24.74 10.08
CA ASN A 286 -46.50 25.83 9.60
C ASN A 286 -47.87 25.36 9.07
N LEU A 287 -48.01 24.10 8.66
CA LEU A 287 -49.30 23.52 8.26
C LEU A 287 -50.16 23.15 9.47
N ASP A 288 -49.57 22.64 10.55
CA ASP A 288 -50.28 22.35 11.80
C ASP A 288 -50.82 23.63 12.47
N ILE A 289 -50.05 24.73 12.45
CA ILE A 289 -50.50 26.01 13.04
C ILE A 289 -51.74 26.58 12.31
N ASN A 290 -51.86 26.35 11.00
CA ASN A 290 -52.99 26.82 10.19
C ASN A 290 -54.23 25.91 10.25
N GLN A 291 -54.16 24.74 10.90
CA GLN A 291 -55.34 23.87 11.13
C GLN A 291 -55.98 24.04 12.51
N PHE A 292 -55.34 24.79 13.43
CA PHE A 292 -55.85 25.11 14.77
C PHE A 292 -56.21 26.59 14.97
N SER A 293 -56.29 27.37 13.88
CA SER A 293 -56.79 28.76 13.85
C SER A 293 -58.11 28.86 13.08
#